data_AF-A0A0Q4XU40-F1
#
_entry.id   AF-A0A0Q4XU40-F1
#
_cell.length_a   1.000
_cell.length_b   1.000
_cell.length_c   1.000
_cell.angle_alpha   90.00
_cell.angle_beta   90.00
_cell.angle_gamma   90.00
#
_symmetry.space_group_name_H-M   'P 1'
#
loop_
_entity.id
_entity.type
_entity.pdbx_description
1 polymer ?
#
loop_
_entity_poly.entity_id
_entity_poly.type
_entity_poly.pdbx_seq_one_letter_code
_entity_poly.pdbx_strand_id
1 'polypeptide(L)'
;MGESGGISAFLAFAKIFFGFADGGYTGAGMRLEPAGIVHRGEYVIDRASVVRIGIGTLDAIRKGARGYADGGYVIPVPVSRASILHPASTP
;
A
#
# COMPACT_ATOMS: atom_id res chain seq x y z
N MET A 1 9.85 -3.58 39.95
CA MET A 1 8.53 -2.99 40.19
C MET A 1 7.99 -2.53 38.86
N GLY A 2 7.06 -3.29 38.29
CA GLY A 2 6.47 -3.06 36.98
C GLY A 2 5.05 -2.53 37.14
N GLU A 3 4.81 -1.34 36.59
CA GLU A 3 3.49 -0.72 36.40
C GLU A 3 3.21 -0.50 34.90
N SER A 4 3.86 -1.26 34.01
CA SER A 4 3.73 -1.11 32.55
C SER A 4 2.56 -1.89 31.93
N GLY A 5 1.96 -2.84 32.65
CA GLY A 5 0.86 -3.66 32.12
C GLY A 5 -0.44 -2.88 31.85
N GLY A 6 -0.80 -1.96 32.75
CA GLY A 6 -2.04 -1.18 32.64
C GLY A 6 -2.00 -0.15 31.51
N ILE A 7 -0.89 0.56 31.36
CA ILE A 7 -0.67 1.53 30.28
C ILE A 7 -0.56 0.84 28.91
N SER A 8 0.09 -0.32 28.82
CA SER A 8 0.20 -1.06 27.56
C SER A 8 -1.17 -1.58 27.08
N ALA A 9 -1.97 -2.12 28.01
CA ALA A 9 -3.33 -2.56 27.71
C ALA A 9 -4.25 -1.38 27.36
N PHE A 10 -4.12 -0.25 28.08
CA PHE A 10 -4.89 0.97 27.79
C PHE A 10 -4.55 1.55 26.40
N LEU A 11 -3.28 1.60 26.01
CA LEU A 11 -2.87 2.07 24.69
C LEU A 11 -3.31 1.13 23.55
N ALA A 12 -3.31 -0.18 23.78
CA ALA A 12 -3.85 -1.15 22.83
C ALA A 12 -5.37 -0.99 22.68
N PHE A 13 -6.08 -0.82 23.79
CA PHE A 13 -7.53 -0.59 23.79
C PHE A 13 -7.90 0.75 23.13
N ALA A 14 -7.16 1.81 23.42
CA ALA A 14 -7.36 3.12 22.81
C ALA A 14 -7.16 3.09 21.28
N LYS A 15 -6.19 2.32 20.76
CA LYS A 15 -6.02 2.16 19.31
C LYS A 15 -7.23 1.51 18.62
N ILE A 16 -7.93 0.58 19.27
CA ILE A 16 -9.10 -0.08 18.69
C ILE A 16 -10.24 0.91 18.46
N PHE A 17 -10.44 1.86 19.39
CA PHE A 17 -11.53 2.82 19.31
C PHE A 17 -11.18 4.12 18.57
N PHE A 18 -9.93 4.56 18.63
CA PHE A 18 -9.53 5.86 18.09
C PHE A 18 -8.53 5.78 16.93
N GLY A 19 -7.94 4.62 16.64
CA GLY A 19 -6.81 4.50 15.70
C GLY A 19 -7.16 4.27 14.23
N PHE A 20 -8.42 3.93 13.92
CA PHE A 20 -8.84 3.62 12.53
C PHE A 20 -9.56 4.77 11.83
N ALA A 21 -9.89 5.86 12.54
CA ALA A 21 -10.68 6.97 11.98
C ALA A 21 -9.97 7.66 10.80
N ASP A 22 -8.64 7.76 10.85
CA ASP A 22 -7.85 8.32 9.76
C ASP A 22 -7.65 7.34 8.59
N GLY A 23 -7.91 6.03 8.79
CA GLY A 23 -7.64 4.96 7.83
C GLY A 23 -6.17 4.51 7.79
N GLY A 24 -5.90 3.37 7.14
CA GLY A 24 -4.55 2.83 7.00
C GLY A 24 -4.47 1.31 6.92
N TYR A 25 -3.25 0.77 7.04
CA TYR A 25 -3.03 -0.68 7.06
C TYR A 25 -3.49 -1.28 8.39
N THR A 26 -4.40 -2.25 8.33
CA THR A 26 -5.05 -2.87 9.50
C THR A 26 -4.23 -4.00 10.13
N GLY A 27 -3.07 -4.34 9.57
CA GLY A 27 -2.20 -5.42 10.05
C GLY A 27 -2.27 -6.68 9.19
N ALA A 28 -1.39 -7.64 9.51
CA ALA A 28 -1.38 -8.94 8.86
C ALA A 28 -2.41 -9.87 9.52
N GLY A 29 -3.10 -10.67 8.73
CA GLY A 29 -4.09 -11.63 9.21
C GLY A 29 -4.42 -12.70 8.19
N MET A 30 -5.27 -13.64 8.59
CA MET A 30 -5.80 -14.68 7.70
C MET A 30 -6.84 -14.09 6.73
N ARG A 31 -7.08 -14.77 5.60
CA ARG A 31 -7.97 -14.25 4.54
C ARG A 31 -9.40 -13.91 5.00
N LEU A 32 -9.90 -14.64 6.00
CA LEU A 32 -11.27 -14.51 6.50
C LEU A 32 -11.33 -13.92 7.92
N GLU A 33 -10.20 -13.44 8.44
CA GLU A 33 -10.13 -12.86 9.78
C GLU A 33 -10.67 -11.41 9.73
N PRO A 34 -11.72 -11.09 10.50
CA PRO A 34 -12.23 -9.73 10.56
C PRO A 34 -11.21 -8.80 11.21
N ALA A 35 -10.83 -7.72 10.52
CA ALA A 35 -9.87 -6.73 11.02
C ALA A 35 -10.51 -5.40 11.46
N GLY A 36 -11.77 -5.14 11.10
CA GLY A 36 -12.48 -3.91 11.47
C GLY A 36 -13.71 -3.61 10.61
N ILE A 37 -14.34 -2.47 10.89
CA ILE A 37 -15.48 -1.91 10.14
C ILE A 37 -14.99 -0.64 9.41
N VAL A 38 -15.49 -0.41 8.20
CA VAL A 38 -15.16 0.78 7.40
C VAL A 38 -16.31 1.80 7.40
N HIS A 39 -16.01 3.06 7.10
CA HIS A 39 -17.05 4.07 6.99
C HIS A 39 -17.87 3.91 5.72
N ARG A 40 -19.08 4.50 5.73
CA ARG A 40 -19.90 4.61 4.52
C ARG A 40 -19.18 5.48 3.49
N GLY A 41 -19.12 5.00 2.24
CA GLY A 41 -18.47 5.71 1.13
C GLY A 41 -17.00 5.35 0.92
N GLU A 42 -16.39 4.53 1.79
CA GLU A 42 -15.03 4.00 1.62
C GLU A 42 -15.04 2.71 0.78
N TYR A 43 -13.94 2.46 0.06
CA TYR A 43 -13.75 1.25 -0.76
C TYR A 43 -12.64 0.36 -0.18
N VAL A 44 -12.90 -0.96 -0.14
CA VAL A 44 -11.96 -1.96 0.40
C VAL A 44 -11.31 -2.75 -0.72
N ILE A 45 -9.98 -2.88 -0.66
CA ILE A 45 -9.18 -3.62 -1.65
C ILE A 45 -8.78 -4.99 -1.06
N ASP A 46 -8.89 -6.05 -1.86
CA ASP A 46 -8.49 -7.40 -1.45
C ASP A 46 -6.97 -7.57 -1.28
N ARG A 47 -6.57 -8.57 -0.49
CA ARG A 47 -5.15 -8.82 -0.18
C ARG A 47 -4.29 -9.08 -1.42
N ALA A 48 -4.78 -9.80 -2.43
CA ALA A 48 -3.97 -10.11 -3.61
C ALA A 48 -3.68 -8.85 -4.42
N SER A 49 -4.67 -7.96 -4.55
CA SER A 49 -4.50 -6.65 -5.16
C SER A 49 -3.57 -5.74 -4.35
N VAL A 50 -3.70 -5.71 -3.02
CA VAL A 50 -2.79 -4.96 -2.14
C VAL A 50 -1.34 -5.45 -2.29
N VAL A 51 -1.11 -6.76 -2.35
CA VAL A 51 0.23 -7.33 -2.53
C VAL A 51 0.82 -6.96 -3.89
N ARG A 52 0.00 -6.98 -4.96
CA ARG A 52 0.44 -6.62 -6.32
C ARG A 52 0.74 -5.13 -6.47
N ILE A 53 -0.07 -4.26 -5.88
CA ILE A 53 0.04 -2.80 -6.01
C ILE A 53 1.06 -2.23 -5.00
N GLY A 54 1.11 -2.83 -3.81
CA GLY A 54 1.94 -2.40 -2.69
C GLY A 54 1.27 -1.34 -1.81
N ILE A 55 1.48 -1.45 -0.50
CA ILE A 55 0.91 -0.52 0.51
C ILE A 55 1.41 0.91 0.30
N GLY A 56 2.68 1.08 -0.09
CA GLY A 56 3.25 2.42 -0.32
C GLY A 56 2.54 3.19 -1.45
N THR A 57 2.21 2.49 -2.55
CA THR A 57 1.46 3.07 -3.67
C THR A 57 0.05 3.44 -3.24
N LEU A 58 -0.64 2.57 -2.50
CA LEU A 58 -1.99 2.84 -2.00
C LEU A 58 -2.03 4.04 -1.05
N ASP A 59 -1.04 4.16 -0.16
CA ASP A 59 -0.93 5.31 0.73
C ASP A 59 -0.60 6.60 -0.03
N ALA A 60 0.20 6.52 -1.09
CA ALA A 60 0.45 7.65 -1.98
C ALA A 60 -0.84 8.11 -2.68
N ILE A 61 -1.64 7.18 -3.22
CA ILE A 61 -2.96 7.49 -3.83
C ILE A 61 -3.88 8.16 -2.81
N ARG A 62 -3.97 7.60 -1.60
CA ARG A 62 -4.76 8.19 -0.50
C ARG A 62 -4.33 9.63 -0.18
N LYS A 63 -3.03 9.93 -0.28
CA LYS A 63 -2.45 11.28 -0.07
C LYS A 63 -2.55 12.20 -1.29
N GLY A 64 -3.19 11.77 -2.38
CA GLY A 64 -3.37 12.57 -3.59
C GLY A 64 -2.23 12.45 -4.60
N ALA A 65 -1.60 11.27 -4.70
CA ALA A 65 -0.60 11.03 -5.74
C ALA A 65 -1.17 11.30 -7.15
N ARG A 66 -0.34 11.93 -7.99
CA ARG A 66 -0.68 12.21 -9.38
C ARG A 66 -0.73 10.91 -10.18
N GLY A 67 -1.76 10.77 -11.01
CA GLY A 67 -1.82 9.67 -11.97
C GLY A 67 -0.71 9.79 -13.02
N TYR A 68 -0.46 8.71 -13.77
CA TYR A 68 0.57 8.70 -14.81
C TYR A 68 0.33 9.74 -15.90
N ALA A 69 -0.94 9.99 -16.27
CA ALA A 69 -1.30 11.00 -17.25
C ALA A 69 -0.96 12.44 -16.79
N ASP A 70 -0.99 12.68 -15.47
CA ASP A 70 -0.71 13.98 -14.85
C ASP A 70 0.77 14.14 -14.44
N GLY A 71 1.65 13.27 -14.96
CA GLY A 71 3.08 13.28 -14.68
C GLY A 71 3.49 12.55 -13.40
N GLY A 72 2.69 11.59 -12.92
CA GLY A 72 3.06 10.70 -11.83
C GLY A 72 4.34 9.90 -12.11
N TYR A 73 5.08 9.54 -11.05
CA TYR A 73 6.37 8.86 -11.17
C TYR A 73 6.26 7.52 -11.91
N VAL A 74 7.01 7.39 -13.00
CA VAL A 74 7.19 6.14 -13.76
C VAL A 74 8.66 5.73 -13.71
N ILE A 75 8.91 4.44 -13.53
CA ILE A 75 10.26 3.89 -13.66
C ILE A 75 10.69 3.90 -15.13
N PRO A 76 11.79 4.59 -15.50
CA PRO A 76 12.34 4.48 -16.83
C PRO A 76 12.82 3.05 -17.05
N VAL A 77 12.21 2.32 -17.97
CA VAL A 77 12.71 1.00 -18.35
C VAL A 77 13.93 1.24 -19.24
N PRO A 78 15.15 0.82 -18.84
CA PRO A 78 16.31 0.98 -19.71
C PRO A 78 16.12 0.11 -20.96
N VAL A 79 15.89 0.74 -22.10
CA VAL A 79 15.93 0.04 -23.38
C VAL A 79 17.39 -0.24 -23.73
N SER A 80 17.78 -1.50 -23.65
CA SER A 80 19.09 -1.98 -24.11
C SER A 80 19.24 -1.65 -25.60
N ARG A 81 20.14 -0.74 -25.97
CA ARG A 81 20.43 -0.40 -27.40
C ARG A 81 20.85 -1.60 -28.26
N ALA A 82 21.20 -2.73 -27.65
CA ALA A 82 21.64 -3.94 -28.34
C ALA A 82 20.53 -4.63 -29.17
N SER A 83 19.25 -4.49 -28.81
CA SER A 83 18.14 -5.12 -29.54
C SER A 83 17.67 -4.35 -30.78
N ILE A 84 18.20 -3.14 -31.02
CA ILE A 84 17.87 -2.32 -32.21
C ILE A 84 18.91 -2.48 -33.32
N LEU A 85 20.06 -3.10 -33.05
CA LEU A 85 21.06 -3.39 -34.10
C LEU A 85 20.62 -4.60 -34.91
N HIS A 86 19.90 -4.32 -36.00
CA HIS A 86 19.72 -5.23 -37.13
C HIS A 86 21.12 -5.66 -37.64
N PRO A 87 21.41 -6.95 -37.86
CA PRO A 87 22.66 -7.34 -38.50
C PRO A 87 22.71 -6.69 -39.88
N ALA A 88 23.63 -5.75 -40.07
CA ALA A 88 23.87 -5.12 -41.35
C ALA A 88 24.16 -6.22 -42.38
N SER A 89 23.37 -6.22 -43.46
CA SER A 89 23.60 -7.01 -44.66
C SER A 89 25.05 -6.88 -45.11
N THR A 90 25.80 -8.00 -45.08
CA THR A 90 27.13 -8.12 -45.68
C THR A 90 27.03 -8.19 -47.21
N PRO A 91 28.07 -7.70 -47.94
CA PRO A 91 28.06 -7.49 -49.39
C PRO A 91 27.98 -8.77 -50.22
#